data_AF-A0A673A452-F1
#
_entry.id   AF-A0A673A452-F1
#
_cell.length_a   1.000
_cell.length_b   1.000
_cell.length_c   1.000
_cell.angle_alpha   90.00
_cell.angle_beta   90.00
_cell.angle_gamma   90.00
#
_symmetry.space_group_name_H-M   'P 1'
#
loop_
_entity.id
_entity.type
_entity.pdbx_description
1 polymer ?
#
loop_
_entity_poly.entity_id
_entity_poly.type
_entity_poly.pdbx_seq_one_letter_code
_entity_poly.pdbx_strand_id
1 'polypeptide(L)'
;MLFNYNLVVPRSQLHTRCRGSDKAILTQANTPVGSKIVYDGERKTIREVTPELFRTFVKESPFSNKTWNTCAVVGNGGILTNSNCGNTIDSTQFVIRCNLPPLENEFKAHVGSKTNIVTANPTIFINNHVEPHRLPAPKKTEKRAPSVSSDSCNDCSHVEPHRLPAPKKTEKRAPSVSSDSCNDCSHVEPDKLPPQKKTEEKAPSVSSDNCKGCSKVINKVLEHYSQTWTKQEENYQKYRSQLHTRCRGSEKAILTQANTPVGSKILYDGEKQRFRKVTLELFRTFMKESPFSNKTWDTCAVVGNGGILTNSNCGNTIDSTQFVIRCNLPPLENEFKAHVGSKTDIVTANPSSYMKKFGGLQGQRRPFVDSLQKYGNSMMLLPAFSFAFSTPPCLRALYSVEDFEIPIQPVFLNPEYIQNLTDFWRSQGVREIRLSTGLVVTSLALEICTNVHLYGFWPFSHHPHGFQPLTHHYYDDRKANYFHSMPSEFKLLLQLHSQGVLRLHLGQCGEQ
;
A
#
# COMPACT_ATOMS: atom_id res chain seq x y z
N MET A 1 -20.56 3.24 50.04
CA MET A 1 -19.16 2.96 50.42
C MET A 1 -18.58 4.26 50.93
N LEU A 2 -18.16 4.31 52.20
CA LEU A 2 -17.41 5.45 52.72
C LEU A 2 -16.02 5.38 52.09
N PHE A 3 -15.63 6.40 51.34
CA PHE A 3 -14.26 6.54 50.87
C PHE A 3 -13.35 6.69 52.08
N ASN A 4 -12.24 5.96 52.10
CA ASN A 4 -11.23 6.12 53.14
C ASN A 4 -10.50 7.44 52.85
N TYR A 5 -10.89 8.52 53.54
CA TYR A 5 -10.48 9.90 53.21
C TYR A 5 -9.01 10.23 53.51
N ASN A 6 -8.22 9.30 54.06
CA ASN A 6 -6.86 9.56 54.53
C ASN A 6 -5.77 8.82 53.73
N LEU A 7 -5.87 8.82 52.39
CA LEU A 7 -4.76 8.38 51.55
C LEU A 7 -3.83 9.57 51.26
N VAL A 8 -2.78 9.73 52.07
CA VAL A 8 -1.70 10.70 51.82
C VAL A 8 -0.51 9.96 51.21
N VAL A 9 -0.23 10.19 49.94
CA VAL A 9 0.96 9.64 49.25
C VAL A 9 1.95 10.78 48.96
N PRO A 10 3.09 10.85 49.66
CA PRO A 10 4.09 11.88 49.42
C PRO A 10 4.65 11.80 47.99
N ARG A 11 4.91 12.97 47.38
CA ARG A 11 5.54 13.06 46.05
C ARG A 11 6.87 12.31 45.99
N SER A 12 7.66 12.33 47.06
CA SER A 12 8.92 11.58 47.18
C SER A 12 8.70 10.07 47.05
N GLN A 13 7.61 9.54 47.59
CA GLN A 13 7.25 8.13 47.48
C GLN A 13 6.85 7.77 46.04
N LEU A 14 6.09 8.62 45.35
CA LEU A 14 5.77 8.44 43.94
C LEU A 14 7.01 8.53 43.05
N HIS A 15 7.91 9.48 43.33
CA HIS A 15 9.15 9.64 42.57
C HIS A 15 10.06 8.41 42.70
N THR A 16 10.25 7.91 43.92
CA THR A 16 11.11 6.75 44.18
C THR A 16 10.54 5.45 43.67
N ARG A 17 9.22 5.22 43.81
CA ARG A 17 8.58 3.95 43.41
C ARG A 17 8.18 3.90 41.93
N CYS A 18 7.65 4.99 41.39
CA CYS A 18 7.08 4.99 40.04
C CYS A 18 8.01 5.65 39.01
N ARG A 19 8.83 6.64 39.42
CA ARG A 19 9.72 7.42 38.54
C ARG A 19 9.00 7.94 37.28
N GLY A 20 7.82 8.51 37.46
CA GLY A 20 6.93 8.88 36.35
C GLY A 20 7.56 9.79 35.30
N SER A 21 8.43 10.74 35.70
CA SER A 21 9.16 11.61 34.77
C SER A 21 10.07 10.85 33.81
N ASP A 22 10.62 9.71 34.23
CA ASP A 22 11.62 8.94 33.48
C ASP A 22 11.05 7.67 32.84
N LYS A 23 10.03 7.07 33.46
CA LYS A 23 9.52 5.73 33.12
C LYS A 23 8.09 5.68 32.60
N ALA A 24 7.34 6.78 32.62
CA ALA A 24 5.97 6.78 32.10
C ALA A 24 5.89 6.64 30.57
N ILE A 25 6.97 6.97 29.85
CA ILE A 25 7.07 6.89 28.39
C ILE A 25 8.23 5.94 28.05
N LEU A 26 8.01 5.02 27.13
CA LEU A 26 9.09 4.21 26.55
C LEU A 26 9.93 5.10 25.61
N THR A 27 11.22 5.16 25.89
CA THR A 27 12.19 6.00 25.17
C THR A 27 13.39 5.17 24.76
N GLN A 28 14.17 5.66 23.80
CA GLN A 28 15.41 5.01 23.41
C GLN A 28 16.42 4.97 24.58
N ALA A 29 16.44 6.00 25.42
CA ALA A 29 17.31 6.08 26.58
C ALA A 29 16.97 5.06 27.70
N ASN A 30 15.67 4.82 27.94
CA ASN A 30 15.24 3.95 29.05
C ASN A 30 14.88 2.51 28.62
N THR A 31 14.75 2.25 27.33
CA THR A 31 14.32 0.97 26.77
C THR A 31 15.13 0.60 25.52
N PRO A 32 16.42 0.22 25.67
CA PRO A 32 17.28 -0.16 24.54
C PRO A 32 16.82 -1.45 23.84
N VAL A 33 17.35 -1.70 22.63
CA VAL A 33 17.16 -2.95 21.88
C VAL A 33 17.49 -4.17 22.77
N GLY A 34 16.66 -5.21 22.71
CA GLY A 34 16.76 -6.41 23.56
C GLY A 34 16.04 -6.30 24.91
N SER A 35 15.56 -5.10 25.27
CA SER A 35 14.72 -4.94 26.48
C SER A 35 13.42 -5.74 26.37
N LYS A 36 12.92 -6.23 27.51
CA LYS A 36 11.65 -6.97 27.61
C LYS A 36 10.54 -6.07 28.16
N ILE A 37 9.53 -5.81 27.34
CA ILE A 37 8.33 -5.04 27.72
C ILE A 37 7.24 -6.03 28.13
N VAL A 38 6.70 -5.85 29.34
CA VAL A 38 5.55 -6.60 29.84
C VAL A 38 4.29 -5.80 29.53
N TYR A 39 3.28 -6.46 28.97
CA TYR A 39 2.00 -5.82 28.68
C TYR A 39 1.23 -5.59 29.98
N ASP A 40 0.65 -4.40 30.14
CA ASP A 40 0.01 -3.98 31.39
C ASP A 40 -1.28 -4.77 31.68
N GLY A 41 -2.12 -4.99 30.66
CA GLY A 41 -3.35 -5.78 30.72
C GLY A 41 -3.12 -7.30 30.59
N GLU A 42 -1.97 -7.70 30.06
CA GLU A 42 -1.62 -9.11 29.82
C GLU A 42 -0.22 -9.41 30.38
N ARG A 43 -0.11 -9.47 31.71
CA ARG A 43 1.19 -9.54 32.39
C ARG A 43 2.05 -10.78 32.06
N LYS A 44 1.48 -11.78 31.39
CA LYS A 44 2.21 -12.96 30.88
C LYS A 44 2.80 -12.73 29.49
N THR A 45 2.30 -11.73 28.77
CA THR A 45 2.74 -11.37 27.43
C THR A 45 3.95 -10.46 27.53
N ILE A 46 5.08 -10.93 27.00
CA ILE A 46 6.35 -10.21 26.97
C ILE A 46 6.73 -9.98 25.52
N ARG A 47 7.14 -8.76 25.20
CA ARG A 47 7.68 -8.42 23.89
C ARG A 47 9.09 -7.88 24.02
N GLU A 48 9.97 -8.44 23.23
CA GLU A 48 11.33 -7.94 23.10
C GLU A 48 11.36 -6.72 22.18
N VAL A 49 12.20 -5.75 22.53
CA VAL A 49 12.41 -4.54 21.74
C VAL A 49 13.35 -4.83 20.58
N THR A 50 12.79 -5.01 19.40
CA THR A 50 13.56 -5.16 18.15
C THR A 50 14.11 -3.82 17.68
N PRO A 51 15.11 -3.80 16.77
CA PRO A 51 15.62 -2.56 16.16
C PRO A 51 14.52 -1.71 15.50
N GLU A 52 13.52 -2.35 14.88
CA GLU A 52 12.39 -1.68 14.23
C GLU A 52 11.49 -0.99 15.26
N LEU A 53 11.17 -1.68 16.37
CA LEU A 53 10.36 -1.10 17.45
C LEU A 53 11.12 0.00 18.18
N PHE A 54 12.41 -0.17 18.44
CA PHE A 54 13.26 0.84 19.07
C PHE A 54 13.28 2.16 18.30
N ARG A 55 13.27 2.11 16.96
CA ARG A 55 13.24 3.30 16.10
C ARG A 55 11.94 4.10 16.23
N THR A 56 10.86 3.52 16.74
CA THR A 56 9.60 4.25 16.97
C THR A 56 9.57 5.00 18.30
N PHE A 57 10.48 4.69 19.22
CA PHE A 57 10.55 5.37 20.51
C PHE A 57 11.16 6.76 20.36
N VAL A 58 10.64 7.71 21.14
CA VAL A 58 11.28 9.03 21.28
C VAL A 58 12.63 8.87 21.97
N LYS A 59 13.59 9.76 21.67
CA LYS A 59 14.95 9.64 22.19
C LYS A 59 14.99 9.64 23.73
N GLU A 60 14.32 10.61 24.33
CA GLU A 60 14.27 10.85 25.77
C GLU A 60 12.87 11.28 26.21
N SER A 61 12.61 11.23 27.52
CA SER A 61 11.33 11.67 28.05
C SER A 61 11.24 13.19 27.97
N PRO A 62 10.15 13.77 27.42
CA PRO A 62 9.97 15.22 27.35
C PRO A 62 9.84 15.88 28.73
N PHE A 63 9.71 15.08 29.80
CA PHE A 63 9.44 15.51 31.18
C PHE A 63 10.59 15.24 32.15
N SER A 64 11.68 14.60 31.71
CA SER A 64 12.83 14.35 32.59
C SER A 64 13.36 15.66 33.14
N ASN A 65 13.54 15.70 34.47
CA ASN A 65 14.01 16.87 35.23
C ASN A 65 13.15 18.14 35.08
N LYS A 66 11.89 18.03 34.64
CA LYS A 66 10.96 19.17 34.56
C LYS A 66 9.94 19.13 35.68
N THR A 67 9.62 20.30 36.20
CA THR A 67 8.56 20.51 37.18
C THR A 67 7.75 21.75 36.80
N TRP A 68 6.46 21.72 37.13
CA TRP A 68 5.54 22.83 36.95
C TRP A 68 4.88 23.14 38.29
N ASN A 69 4.66 24.42 38.55
CA ASN A 69 4.06 24.91 39.80
C ASN A 69 2.55 24.71 39.81
N THR A 70 1.90 24.81 38.65
CA THR A 70 0.45 24.59 38.50
C THR A 70 0.15 23.65 37.34
N CYS A 71 -0.62 22.61 37.60
CA CYS A 71 -1.06 21.65 36.59
C CYS A 71 -2.58 21.48 36.65
N ALA A 72 -3.22 21.34 35.49
CA ALA A 72 -4.60 20.86 35.38
C ALA A 72 -4.60 19.43 34.81
N VAL A 73 -5.34 18.53 35.45
CA VAL A 73 -5.64 17.19 34.91
C VAL A 73 -7.12 17.14 34.59
N VAL A 74 -7.45 17.04 33.31
CA VAL A 74 -8.82 17.19 32.80
C VAL A 74 -9.32 15.83 32.34
N GLY A 75 -10.27 15.27 33.09
CA GLY A 75 -11.02 14.08 32.69
C GLY A 75 -12.20 14.40 31.77
N ASN A 76 -12.87 13.37 31.27
CA ASN A 76 -13.96 13.52 30.28
C ASN A 76 -15.36 13.50 30.94
N GLY A 77 -15.45 13.85 32.21
CA GLY A 77 -16.71 13.80 32.96
C GLY A 77 -17.69 14.88 32.49
N GLY A 78 -18.96 14.51 32.30
CA GLY A 78 -20.01 15.42 31.84
C GLY A 78 -20.27 16.63 32.76
N ILE A 79 -19.78 16.59 34.01
CA ILE A 79 -19.81 17.71 34.96
C ILE A 79 -19.12 18.97 34.43
N LEU A 80 -18.20 18.82 33.47
CA LEU A 80 -17.55 19.96 32.84
C LEU A 80 -18.48 20.71 31.87
N THR A 81 -19.59 20.12 31.42
CA THR A 81 -20.54 20.79 30.53
C THR A 81 -21.13 22.01 31.22
N ASN A 82 -21.13 23.17 30.56
CA ASN A 82 -21.59 24.45 31.12
C ASN A 82 -20.81 24.92 32.38
N SER A 83 -19.68 24.31 32.72
CA SER A 83 -18.90 24.70 33.91
C SER A 83 -18.15 26.03 33.76
N ASN A 84 -17.86 26.43 32.52
CA ASN A 84 -17.04 27.60 32.17
C ASN A 84 -15.62 27.57 32.78
N CYS A 85 -15.12 26.39 33.12
CA CYS A 85 -13.77 26.20 33.68
C CYS A 85 -12.63 26.42 32.67
N GLY A 86 -12.92 26.70 31.40
CA GLY A 86 -11.94 26.66 30.32
C GLY A 86 -10.79 27.65 30.51
N ASN A 87 -11.09 28.90 30.89
CA ASN A 87 -10.06 29.91 31.17
C ASN A 87 -9.20 29.52 32.38
N THR A 88 -9.82 28.96 33.42
CA THR A 88 -9.10 28.49 34.62
C THR A 88 -8.14 27.35 34.28
N ILE A 89 -8.59 26.38 33.48
CA ILE A 89 -7.76 25.26 33.00
C ILE A 89 -6.57 25.80 32.18
N ASP A 90 -6.85 26.67 31.21
CA ASP A 90 -5.82 27.20 30.30
C ASP A 90 -4.81 28.12 31.01
N SER A 91 -5.18 28.71 32.15
CA SER A 91 -4.28 29.52 32.99
C SER A 91 -3.18 28.72 33.70
N THR A 92 -3.34 27.39 33.85
CA THR A 92 -2.33 26.54 34.49
C THR A 92 -1.08 26.38 33.63
N GLN A 93 0.08 26.12 34.21
CA GLN A 93 1.33 25.98 33.45
C GLN A 93 1.33 24.74 32.54
N PHE A 94 0.75 23.63 33.01
CA PHE A 94 0.76 22.35 32.29
C PHE A 94 -0.61 21.64 32.33
N VAL A 95 -1.14 21.26 31.18
CA VAL A 95 -2.45 20.60 31.06
C VAL A 95 -2.33 19.16 30.55
N ILE A 96 -2.87 18.23 31.34
CA ILE A 96 -2.99 16.79 31.04
C ILE A 96 -4.43 16.47 30.68
N ARG A 97 -4.67 15.90 29.51
CA ARG A 97 -6.01 15.49 29.06
C ARG A 97 -6.12 13.98 28.88
N CYS A 98 -7.31 13.45 29.18
CA CYS A 98 -7.55 12.01 29.08
C CYS A 98 -8.25 11.64 27.76
N ASN A 99 -7.73 10.65 27.04
CA ASN A 99 -8.44 9.96 25.95
C ASN A 99 -8.95 10.87 24.82
N LEU A 100 -8.09 11.74 24.27
CA LEU A 100 -8.40 12.62 23.12
C LEU A 100 -9.78 13.29 23.19
N PRO A 101 -10.04 14.15 24.20
CA PRO A 101 -11.34 14.79 24.33
C PRO A 101 -11.59 15.78 23.18
N PRO A 102 -12.87 16.03 22.83
CA PRO A 102 -13.22 17.09 21.89
C PRO A 102 -12.78 18.46 22.44
N LEU A 103 -12.15 19.27 21.59
CA LEU A 103 -11.64 20.61 21.92
C LEU A 103 -12.16 21.67 20.93
N GLU A 104 -13.20 21.34 20.16
CA GLU A 104 -13.85 22.26 19.25
C GLU A 104 -14.44 23.48 19.98
N ASN A 105 -14.76 24.53 19.23
CA ASN A 105 -15.18 25.82 19.77
C ASN A 105 -16.36 25.72 20.76
N GLU A 106 -17.26 24.76 20.59
CA GLU A 106 -18.41 24.54 21.48
C GLU A 106 -18.02 24.05 22.89
N PHE A 107 -16.87 23.39 23.04
CA PHE A 107 -16.38 22.90 24.35
C PHE A 107 -15.36 23.85 24.99
N LYS A 108 -14.70 24.70 24.19
CA LYS A 108 -13.57 25.54 24.62
C LYS A 108 -13.88 26.39 25.85
N ALA A 109 -15.08 26.99 25.93
CA ALA A 109 -15.47 27.81 27.09
C ALA A 109 -15.45 27.00 28.41
N HIS A 110 -15.75 25.71 28.33
CA HIS A 110 -15.92 24.85 29.49
C HIS A 110 -14.66 24.09 29.86
N VAL A 111 -13.89 23.62 28.87
CA VAL A 111 -12.73 22.73 29.11
C VAL A 111 -11.40 23.31 28.65
N GLY A 112 -11.40 24.51 28.06
CA GLY A 112 -10.20 25.16 27.55
C GLY A 112 -9.63 24.48 26.31
N SER A 113 -8.52 24.99 25.80
CA SER A 113 -7.85 24.50 24.59
C SER A 113 -6.39 24.12 24.83
N LYS A 114 -5.76 24.64 25.89
CA LYS A 114 -4.37 24.31 26.23
C LYS A 114 -4.24 22.82 26.52
N THR A 115 -3.25 22.19 25.91
CA THR A 115 -2.93 20.78 26.07
C THR A 115 -1.43 20.61 25.96
N ASN A 116 -0.80 20.02 26.97
CA ASN A 116 0.63 19.69 26.94
C ASN A 116 0.86 18.19 26.78
N ILE A 117 -0.03 17.37 27.33
CA ILE A 117 -0.07 15.92 27.13
C ILE A 117 -1.52 15.48 27.03
N VAL A 118 -1.77 14.54 26.14
CA VAL A 118 -3.06 13.87 26.03
C VAL A 118 -2.82 12.37 25.95
N THR A 119 -3.59 11.59 26.70
CA THR A 119 -3.58 10.14 26.56
C THR A 119 -4.51 9.73 25.44
N ALA A 120 -4.19 8.63 24.75
CA ALA A 120 -5.06 8.06 23.73
C ALA A 120 -5.18 6.55 23.98
N ASN A 121 -6.34 6.12 24.44
CA ASN A 121 -6.61 4.69 24.59
C ASN A 121 -6.88 4.06 23.20
N PRO A 122 -6.30 2.90 22.88
CA PRO A 122 -6.51 2.23 21.58
C PRO A 122 -7.97 2.03 21.17
N THR A 123 -8.88 1.86 22.15
CA THR A 123 -10.32 1.71 21.90
C THR A 123 -10.95 2.87 21.15
N ILE A 124 -10.37 4.07 21.26
CA ILE A 124 -10.79 5.28 20.53
C ILE A 124 -10.56 5.10 19.02
N PHE A 125 -9.52 4.38 18.62
CA PHE A 125 -9.21 4.14 17.20
C PHE A 125 -9.88 2.88 16.66
N ILE A 126 -10.23 1.93 17.53
CA ILE A 126 -10.82 0.63 17.14
C ILE A 126 -12.34 0.74 16.98
N ASN A 127 -13.02 1.43 17.90
CA ASN A 127 -14.49 1.48 17.90
C ASN A 127 -15.05 2.63 17.06
N ASN A 128 -14.23 3.63 16.71
CA ASN A 128 -14.60 4.68 15.79
C ASN A 128 -14.48 4.22 14.34
N HIS A 129 -15.31 3.24 13.95
CA HIS A 129 -15.79 3.20 12.56
C HIS A 129 -16.67 4.43 12.35
N VAL A 130 -16.04 5.57 12.07
CA VAL A 130 -16.75 6.74 11.57
C VAL A 130 -17.20 6.39 10.15
N GLU A 131 -18.48 6.02 9.99
CA GLU A 131 -19.12 6.20 8.69
C GLU A 131 -18.97 7.69 8.31
N PRO A 132 -18.34 8.04 7.17
CA PRO A 132 -18.22 9.42 6.78
C PRO A 132 -19.62 9.94 6.44
N HIS A 133 -20.13 10.78 7.35
CA HIS A 133 -21.35 11.60 7.26
C HIS A 133 -22.69 10.93 7.61
N ARG A 134 -23.07 11.04 8.89
CA ARG A 134 -24.36 11.66 9.21
C ARG A 134 -24.09 13.07 9.72
N LEU A 135 -24.50 14.07 8.94
CA LEU A 135 -24.85 15.37 9.52
C LEU A 135 -25.83 15.10 10.66
N PRO A 136 -25.64 15.66 11.87
CA PRO A 136 -26.59 15.45 12.95
C PRO A 136 -27.95 15.97 12.48
N ALA A 137 -28.93 15.07 12.44
CA ALA A 137 -30.32 15.45 12.23
C ALA A 137 -30.71 16.53 13.27
N PRO A 138 -31.55 17.51 12.90
CA PRO A 138 -31.92 18.58 13.83
C PRO A 138 -32.49 17.97 15.10
N LYS A 139 -31.86 18.28 16.24
CA LYS A 139 -32.28 17.81 17.57
C LYS A 139 -33.75 18.22 17.75
N LYS A 140 -34.64 17.24 17.94
CA LYS A 140 -35.97 17.51 18.48
C LYS A 140 -35.79 18.17 19.83
N THR A 141 -36.47 19.30 20.03
CA THR A 141 -36.52 20.08 21.25
C THR A 141 -36.87 19.19 22.45
N GLU A 142 -35.86 18.83 23.24
CA GLU A 142 -36.08 18.35 24.60
C GLU A 142 -36.33 19.55 25.52
N LYS A 143 -37.37 19.43 26.34
CA LYS A 143 -37.85 20.49 27.22
C LYS A 143 -36.76 20.87 28.23
N ARG A 144 -36.51 22.18 28.29
CA ARG A 144 -35.62 22.88 29.22
C ARG A 144 -36.00 22.52 30.67
N ALA A 145 -35.10 21.87 31.40
CA ALA A 145 -35.17 21.82 32.86
C ALA A 145 -34.88 23.23 33.41
N PRO A 146 -35.51 23.66 34.53
CA PRO A 146 -35.40 25.03 34.98
C PRO A 146 -33.97 25.36 35.43
N SER A 147 -33.53 26.56 35.07
CA SER A 147 -32.27 27.17 35.46
C SER A 147 -32.20 27.34 36.98
N VAL A 148 -31.28 26.64 37.63
CA VAL A 148 -30.81 27.01 38.97
C VAL A 148 -29.66 27.98 38.78
N SER A 149 -29.82 29.21 39.27
CA SER A 149 -28.78 30.23 39.33
C SER A 149 -27.62 29.74 40.19
N SER A 150 -26.43 29.62 39.61
CA SER A 150 -25.20 29.37 40.36
C SER A 150 -24.69 30.69 40.93
N ASP A 151 -24.95 30.91 42.23
CA ASP A 151 -24.09 31.78 43.01
C ASP A 151 -22.68 31.14 43.08
N SER A 152 -21.70 32.04 43.09
CA SER A 152 -20.25 31.82 43.09
C SER A 152 -19.78 30.58 43.86
N CYS A 153 -18.98 29.74 43.19
CA CYS A 153 -18.20 28.68 43.84
C CYS A 153 -17.16 29.27 44.78
N ASN A 154 -17.48 29.37 46.08
CA ASN A 154 -16.49 29.39 47.14
C ASN A 154 -16.83 28.28 48.14
N ASP A 155 -15.85 27.39 48.29
CA ASP A 155 -15.71 26.39 49.33
C ASP A 155 -16.70 25.21 49.35
N CYS A 156 -16.16 23.98 49.36
CA CYS A 156 -16.93 22.74 49.42
C CYS A 156 -16.32 21.82 50.48
N SER A 157 -16.63 22.08 51.75
CA SER A 157 -16.44 21.14 52.85
C SER A 157 -17.79 20.64 53.37
N HIS A 158 -17.95 19.31 53.32
CA HIS A 158 -18.96 18.45 53.98
C HIS A 158 -20.41 18.40 53.42
N VAL A 159 -20.78 17.19 52.97
CA VAL A 159 -22.18 16.72 52.89
C VAL A 159 -22.22 15.23 53.30
N GLU A 160 -23.10 14.87 54.25
CA GLU A 160 -23.35 13.50 54.74
C GLU A 160 -24.17 12.64 53.74
N PRO A 161 -23.97 11.31 53.67
CA PRO A 161 -24.67 10.46 52.71
C PRO A 161 -25.96 9.82 53.27
N HIS A 162 -27.08 10.02 52.58
CA HIS A 162 -28.29 9.19 52.70
C HIS A 162 -28.12 7.83 51.99
N ARG A 163 -28.74 6.80 52.59
CA ARG A 163 -28.59 5.37 52.28
C ARG A 163 -29.61 4.91 51.21
N LEU A 164 -29.15 4.18 50.19
CA LEU A 164 -30.01 3.40 49.27
C LEU A 164 -29.43 1.99 49.04
N PRO A 165 -30.27 0.98 48.69
CA PRO A 165 -29.99 -0.45 48.91
C PRO A 165 -29.22 -1.12 47.76
N ALA A 166 -28.52 -2.21 48.09
CA ALA A 166 -27.59 -2.95 47.23
C ALA A 166 -28.28 -3.80 46.13
N PRO A 167 -27.65 -3.98 44.94
CA PRO A 167 -28.16 -4.87 43.90
C PRO A 167 -27.68 -6.33 44.07
N LYS A 168 -28.59 -7.26 43.77
CA LYS A 168 -28.38 -8.72 43.75
C LYS A 168 -27.55 -9.16 42.53
N LYS A 169 -26.68 -10.15 42.74
CA LYS A 169 -25.93 -10.89 41.71
C LYS A 169 -26.85 -11.86 40.95
N THR A 170 -26.69 -11.94 39.63
CA THR A 170 -27.09 -13.12 38.83
C THR A 170 -26.03 -13.40 37.77
N GLU A 171 -25.43 -14.59 37.85
CA GLU A 171 -24.59 -15.19 36.83
C GLU A 171 -25.42 -15.65 35.63
N LYS A 172 -24.93 -15.43 34.41
CA LYS A 172 -25.23 -16.29 33.26
C LYS A 172 -23.96 -16.54 32.45
N ARG A 173 -23.66 -17.83 32.29
CA ARG A 173 -22.56 -18.43 31.54
C ARG A 173 -23.00 -18.66 30.10
N ALA A 174 -22.11 -18.44 29.14
CA ALA A 174 -22.26 -18.87 27.74
C ALA A 174 -20.88 -19.32 27.19
N PRO A 175 -20.83 -20.22 26.19
CA PRO A 175 -19.80 -21.24 26.08
C PRO A 175 -18.57 -20.84 25.22
N SER A 176 -17.48 -21.54 25.52
CA SER A 176 -16.17 -21.53 24.84
C SER A 176 -16.22 -22.20 23.47
N VAL A 177 -15.65 -21.54 22.46
CA VAL A 177 -15.28 -22.16 21.18
C VAL A 177 -13.77 -22.02 20.99
N SER A 178 -13.11 -23.15 20.82
CA SER A 178 -11.68 -23.35 20.57
C SER A 178 -11.28 -22.88 19.18
N SER A 179 -10.18 -22.12 19.08
CA SER A 179 -9.47 -21.90 17.83
C SER A 179 -8.06 -22.48 17.94
N ASP A 180 -7.83 -23.53 17.17
CA ASP A 180 -6.55 -24.21 17.05
C ASP A 180 -5.45 -23.29 16.50
N SER A 181 -4.29 -23.39 17.14
CA SER A 181 -3.03 -22.76 16.82
C SER A 181 -2.28 -23.51 15.73
N CYS A 182 -1.75 -22.82 14.73
CA CYS A 182 -0.62 -23.31 13.92
C CYS A 182 0.60 -22.42 14.18
N ASN A 183 1.55 -22.96 14.94
CA ASN A 183 2.93 -22.48 15.04
C ASN A 183 3.73 -23.06 13.87
N ASP A 184 4.35 -22.22 13.05
CA ASP A 184 5.74 -22.43 12.59
C ASP A 184 6.29 -21.14 11.96
N CYS A 185 7.33 -20.56 12.56
CA CYS A 185 8.10 -19.46 12.01
C CYS A 185 9.56 -19.68 12.39
N SER A 186 10.30 -20.31 11.50
CA SER A 186 11.74 -20.47 11.59
C SER A 186 12.46 -19.16 11.25
N HIS A 187 13.50 -18.90 12.03
CA HIS A 187 14.39 -17.74 11.99
C HIS A 187 15.14 -17.60 10.66
N VAL A 188 15.24 -16.37 10.15
CA VAL A 188 16.24 -15.98 9.13
C VAL A 188 16.83 -14.63 9.53
N GLU A 189 18.13 -14.62 9.83
CA GLU A 189 18.93 -13.41 10.08
C GLU A 189 19.20 -12.63 8.78
N PRO A 190 19.43 -11.29 8.85
CA PRO A 190 19.76 -10.50 7.67
C PRO A 190 21.26 -10.56 7.34
N ASP A 191 21.59 -11.14 6.18
CA ASP A 191 22.94 -11.12 5.61
C ASP A 191 23.42 -9.69 5.29
N LYS A 192 24.62 -9.38 5.77
CA LYS A 192 25.39 -8.18 5.41
C LYS A 192 26.02 -8.38 4.03
N LEU A 193 25.80 -7.42 3.11
CA LEU A 193 26.52 -7.33 1.84
C LEU A 193 28.01 -7.00 2.07
N PRO A 194 28.97 -7.70 1.43
CA PRO A 194 30.36 -7.30 1.44
C PRO A 194 30.65 -6.21 0.38
N PRO A 195 31.69 -5.37 0.57
CA PRO A 195 31.98 -4.25 -0.31
C PRO A 195 32.64 -4.70 -1.62
N GLN A 196 32.07 -4.33 -2.77
CA GLN A 196 32.69 -4.53 -4.08
C GLN A 196 33.71 -3.43 -4.38
N LYS A 197 34.98 -3.84 -4.52
CA LYS A 197 36.05 -3.01 -5.11
C LYS A 197 35.80 -2.84 -6.61
N LYS A 198 35.92 -1.59 -7.09
CA LYS A 198 35.96 -1.24 -8.52
C LYS A 198 37.28 -1.67 -9.13
N THR A 199 37.22 -2.46 -10.19
CA THR A 199 38.27 -2.56 -11.21
C THR A 199 37.59 -2.73 -12.56
N GLU A 200 37.81 -1.77 -13.46
CA GLU A 200 37.41 -1.84 -14.86
C GLU A 200 38.32 -2.84 -15.59
N GLU A 201 37.79 -3.99 -16.00
CA GLU A 201 38.45 -4.88 -16.96
C GLU A 201 37.60 -4.98 -18.23
N LYS A 202 38.25 -4.75 -19.38
CA LYS A 202 37.68 -4.95 -20.72
C LYS A 202 37.19 -6.39 -20.88
N ALA A 203 35.99 -6.54 -21.45
CA ALA A 203 35.33 -7.83 -21.64
C ALA A 203 36.18 -8.81 -22.48
N PRO A 204 36.45 -10.04 -22.01
CA PRO A 204 37.00 -11.10 -22.84
C PRO A 204 35.89 -11.67 -23.75
N SER A 205 36.27 -12.05 -24.98
CA SER A 205 35.40 -12.78 -25.91
C SER A 205 35.07 -14.16 -25.33
N VAL A 206 33.82 -14.37 -24.90
CA VAL A 206 33.35 -15.66 -24.37
C VAL A 206 32.87 -16.55 -25.51
N SER A 207 33.43 -17.76 -25.60
CA SER A 207 33.07 -18.80 -26.57
C SER A 207 31.64 -19.33 -26.36
N SER A 208 31.01 -19.76 -27.45
CA SER A 208 29.63 -20.28 -27.59
C SER A 208 29.24 -21.51 -26.76
N ASP A 209 30.13 -22.03 -25.90
CA ASP A 209 30.05 -23.42 -25.40
C ASP A 209 29.36 -23.60 -24.05
N ASN A 210 28.87 -22.53 -23.41
CA ASN A 210 28.25 -22.63 -22.07
C ASN A 210 26.76 -22.98 -22.05
N CYS A 211 26.14 -23.31 -23.19
CA CYS A 211 24.73 -23.64 -23.22
C CYS A 211 24.38 -24.88 -24.06
N LYS A 212 24.35 -26.06 -23.41
CA LYS A 212 23.89 -27.30 -24.04
C LYS A 212 22.39 -27.23 -24.36
N GLY A 213 22.06 -26.94 -25.63
CA GLY A 213 20.71 -27.06 -26.20
C GLY A 213 19.90 -25.77 -26.31
N CYS A 214 20.26 -24.66 -25.64
CA CYS A 214 19.53 -23.41 -25.82
C CYS A 214 19.82 -22.74 -27.16
N SER A 215 21.01 -22.97 -27.75
CA SER A 215 21.35 -22.46 -29.08
C SER A 215 20.33 -22.88 -30.14
N LYS A 216 19.87 -24.14 -30.10
CA LYS A 216 18.84 -24.65 -31.02
C LYS A 216 17.49 -23.95 -30.86
N VAL A 217 17.09 -23.61 -29.64
CA VAL A 217 15.80 -22.93 -29.38
C VAL A 217 15.90 -21.45 -29.77
N ILE A 218 16.97 -20.77 -29.35
CA ILE A 218 17.20 -19.36 -29.64
C ILE A 218 17.40 -19.14 -31.14
N ASN A 219 18.13 -20.00 -31.85
CA ASN A 219 18.31 -19.89 -33.30
C ASN A 219 16.98 -19.98 -34.04
N LYS A 220 16.07 -20.88 -33.62
CA LYS A 220 14.71 -20.94 -34.19
C LYS A 220 13.91 -19.67 -33.94
N VAL A 221 14.05 -19.06 -32.77
CA VAL A 221 13.43 -17.76 -32.48
C VAL A 221 14.00 -16.69 -33.42
N LEU A 222 15.32 -16.68 -33.60
CA LEU A 222 16.02 -15.74 -34.48
C LEU A 222 15.68 -15.91 -35.95
N GLU A 223 15.43 -17.13 -36.45
CA GLU A 223 14.98 -17.37 -37.82
C GLU A 223 13.68 -16.61 -38.14
N HIS A 224 12.76 -16.54 -37.17
CA HIS A 224 11.50 -15.80 -37.33
C HIS A 224 11.64 -14.30 -37.03
N TYR A 225 12.51 -13.93 -36.09
CA TYR A 225 12.71 -12.55 -35.67
C TYR A 225 13.58 -11.73 -36.65
N SER A 226 14.54 -12.37 -37.32
CA SER A 226 15.52 -11.66 -38.18
C SER A 226 14.96 -11.25 -39.55
N GLN A 227 13.70 -11.58 -39.85
CA GLN A 227 13.02 -11.12 -41.05
C GLN A 227 12.79 -9.60 -40.95
N THR A 228 12.93 -8.87 -42.05
CA THR A 228 12.71 -7.41 -42.07
C THR A 228 11.32 -7.09 -41.55
N TRP A 229 11.25 -6.51 -40.36
CA TRP A 229 9.97 -6.16 -39.75
C TRP A 229 9.33 -4.99 -40.49
N THR A 230 8.09 -5.17 -40.91
CA THR A 230 7.24 -4.14 -41.48
C THR A 230 5.89 -4.17 -40.80
N LYS A 231 5.32 -3.00 -40.53
CA LYS A 231 3.97 -2.91 -39.97
C LYS A 231 2.97 -3.44 -40.99
N GLN A 232 2.08 -4.31 -40.56
CA GLN A 232 0.98 -4.83 -41.37
C GLN A 232 -0.33 -4.28 -40.81
N GLU A 233 -0.80 -3.17 -41.39
CA GLU A 233 -1.93 -2.40 -40.86
C GLU A 233 -3.21 -3.25 -40.79
N GLU A 234 -3.48 -4.09 -41.79
CA GLU A 234 -4.66 -4.97 -41.79
C GLU A 234 -4.65 -5.97 -40.63
N ASN A 235 -3.50 -6.60 -40.37
CA ASN A 235 -3.36 -7.55 -39.26
C ASN A 235 -3.52 -6.83 -37.92
N TYR A 236 -2.89 -5.66 -37.77
CA TYR A 236 -3.02 -4.84 -36.58
C TYR A 236 -4.49 -4.45 -36.33
N GLN A 237 -5.18 -3.92 -37.33
CA GLN A 237 -6.59 -3.51 -37.22
C GLN A 237 -7.50 -4.70 -36.90
N LYS A 238 -7.21 -5.88 -37.47
CA LYS A 238 -7.93 -7.13 -37.14
C LYS A 238 -7.80 -7.46 -35.65
N TYR A 239 -6.60 -7.47 -35.09
CA TYR A 239 -6.39 -7.76 -33.67
C TYR A 239 -7.00 -6.67 -32.77
N ARG A 240 -6.80 -5.39 -33.11
CA ARG A 240 -7.39 -4.26 -32.39
C ARG A 240 -8.92 -4.35 -32.34
N SER A 241 -9.56 -4.62 -33.48
CA SER A 241 -11.02 -4.75 -33.58
C SER A 241 -11.55 -5.94 -32.78
N GLN A 242 -10.87 -7.10 -32.83
CA GLN A 242 -11.26 -8.28 -32.07
C GLN A 242 -11.12 -8.07 -30.55
N LEU A 243 -10.01 -7.47 -30.11
CA LEU A 243 -9.80 -7.09 -28.71
C LEU A 243 -10.85 -6.08 -28.26
N HIS A 244 -11.07 -5.01 -29.03
CA HIS A 244 -12.08 -4.00 -28.72
C HIS A 244 -13.48 -4.61 -28.58
N THR A 245 -13.88 -5.46 -29.53
CA THR A 245 -15.21 -6.10 -29.53
C THR A 245 -15.42 -7.04 -28.33
N ARG A 246 -14.38 -7.79 -27.93
CA ARG A 246 -14.51 -8.81 -26.88
C ARG A 246 -14.14 -8.32 -25.48
N CYS A 247 -13.26 -7.34 -25.38
CA CYS A 247 -12.63 -6.93 -24.12
C CYS A 247 -12.98 -5.48 -23.76
N ARG A 248 -13.15 -4.58 -24.74
CA ARG A 248 -13.50 -3.16 -24.55
C ARG A 248 -12.52 -2.41 -23.63
N GLY A 249 -11.21 -2.60 -23.84
CA GLY A 249 -10.16 -2.07 -22.97
C GLY A 249 -10.23 -0.56 -22.73
N SER A 250 -10.63 0.22 -23.73
CA SER A 250 -10.83 1.67 -23.60
C SER A 250 -11.86 2.07 -22.52
N GLU A 251 -12.83 1.21 -22.23
CA GLU A 251 -13.94 1.49 -21.31
C GLU A 251 -13.90 0.63 -20.05
N LYS A 252 -13.36 -0.59 -20.19
CA LYS A 252 -13.46 -1.65 -19.21
C LYS A 252 -12.14 -2.01 -18.56
N ALA A 253 -10.97 -1.56 -19.04
CA ALA A 253 -9.69 -1.98 -18.44
C ALA A 253 -9.53 -1.55 -16.97
N ILE A 254 -10.14 -0.43 -16.59
CA ILE A 254 -10.09 0.15 -15.24
C ILE A 254 -11.50 0.20 -14.64
N LEU A 255 -11.62 -0.07 -13.34
CA LEU A 255 -12.85 0.17 -12.59
C LEU A 255 -13.06 1.67 -12.40
N THR A 256 -14.22 2.14 -12.83
CA THR A 256 -14.62 3.55 -12.74
C THR A 256 -15.98 3.66 -12.07
N GLN A 257 -16.31 4.85 -11.59
CA GLN A 257 -17.64 5.15 -11.07
C GLN A 257 -18.71 4.95 -12.16
N ALA A 258 -18.39 5.27 -13.42
CA ALA A 258 -19.28 5.09 -14.56
C ALA A 258 -19.57 3.60 -14.87
N ASN A 259 -18.57 2.72 -14.79
CA ASN A 259 -18.74 1.31 -15.17
C ASN A 259 -19.00 0.35 -14.00
N THR A 260 -18.88 0.82 -12.76
CA THR A 260 -18.99 0.01 -11.53
C THR A 260 -19.79 0.73 -10.45
N PRO A 261 -21.13 0.81 -10.56
CA PRO A 261 -21.99 1.57 -9.65
C PRO A 261 -22.09 0.92 -8.25
N VAL A 262 -22.46 1.73 -7.25
CA VAL A 262 -22.74 1.26 -5.88
C VAL A 262 -23.77 0.12 -5.89
N GLY A 263 -23.52 -0.91 -5.10
CA GLY A 263 -24.39 -2.08 -4.98
C GLY A 263 -24.11 -3.20 -5.99
N SER A 264 -23.35 -2.92 -7.07
CA SER A 264 -22.89 -3.95 -8.01
C SER A 264 -21.91 -4.94 -7.37
N LYS A 265 -21.61 -6.04 -8.08
CA LYS A 265 -20.70 -7.10 -7.63
C LYS A 265 -19.47 -7.14 -8.52
N ILE A 266 -18.29 -7.05 -7.91
CA ILE A 266 -17.00 -7.29 -8.58
C ILE A 266 -16.62 -8.74 -8.35
N LEU A 267 -16.65 -9.56 -9.41
CA LEU A 267 -16.20 -10.96 -9.38
C LEU A 267 -14.68 -11.00 -9.46
N TYR A 268 -14.04 -11.83 -8.63
CA TYR A 268 -12.58 -11.96 -8.66
C TYR A 268 -12.13 -12.82 -9.85
N ASP A 269 -11.19 -12.33 -10.66
CA ASP A 269 -10.77 -13.05 -11.88
C ASP A 269 -10.01 -14.37 -11.60
N GLY A 270 -9.31 -14.45 -10.47
CA GLY A 270 -8.62 -15.65 -10.00
C GLY A 270 -9.45 -16.56 -9.10
N GLU A 271 -10.62 -16.10 -8.63
CA GLU A 271 -11.53 -16.84 -7.73
C GLU A 271 -12.98 -16.69 -8.20
N LYS A 272 -13.35 -17.44 -9.25
CA LYS A 272 -14.59 -17.25 -10.03
C LYS A 272 -15.91 -17.23 -9.24
N GLN A 273 -15.94 -17.81 -8.04
CA GLN A 273 -17.13 -17.86 -7.17
C GLN A 273 -17.14 -16.77 -6.09
N ARG A 274 -16.05 -16.03 -5.94
CA ARG A 274 -15.92 -14.98 -4.94
C ARG A 274 -16.25 -13.63 -5.58
N PHE A 275 -16.95 -12.79 -4.84
CA PHE A 275 -17.22 -11.42 -5.26
C PHE A 275 -17.09 -10.44 -4.09
N ARG A 276 -16.92 -9.17 -4.42
CA ARG A 276 -17.03 -8.05 -3.48
C ARG A 276 -18.19 -7.16 -3.90
N LYS A 277 -19.10 -6.86 -2.98
CA LYS A 277 -20.15 -5.85 -3.23
C LYS A 277 -19.52 -4.46 -3.16
N VAL A 278 -19.88 -3.60 -4.11
CA VAL A 278 -19.40 -2.22 -4.17
C VAL A 278 -20.14 -1.40 -3.14
N THR A 279 -19.43 -1.03 -2.07
CA THR A 279 -19.93 -0.10 -1.04
C THR A 279 -19.71 1.34 -1.48
N LEU A 280 -20.35 2.30 -0.80
CA LEU A 280 -20.14 3.72 -1.07
C LEU A 280 -18.67 4.14 -0.83
N GLU A 281 -18.04 3.59 0.21
CA GLU A 281 -16.62 3.82 0.51
C GLU A 281 -15.72 3.33 -0.63
N LEU A 282 -15.91 2.09 -1.09
CA LEU A 282 -15.12 1.56 -2.19
C LEU A 282 -15.38 2.32 -3.49
N PHE A 283 -16.64 2.66 -3.78
CA PHE A 283 -17.01 3.44 -4.96
C PHE A 283 -16.31 4.80 -5.02
N ARG A 284 -16.13 5.48 -3.88
CA ARG A 284 -15.42 6.77 -3.80
C ARG A 284 -13.95 6.67 -4.19
N THR A 285 -13.33 5.50 -4.05
CA THR A 285 -11.94 5.25 -4.48
C THR A 285 -11.79 5.05 -5.99
N PHE A 286 -12.89 4.88 -6.73
CA PHE A 286 -12.83 4.66 -8.17
C PHE A 286 -12.67 5.99 -8.91
N MET A 287 -11.88 5.96 -9.99
CA MET A 287 -11.80 7.06 -10.94
C MET A 287 -13.19 7.33 -11.54
N LYS A 288 -13.52 8.60 -11.81
CA LYS A 288 -14.85 8.96 -12.33
C LYS A 288 -15.15 8.31 -13.67
N GLU A 289 -14.23 8.46 -14.62
CA GLU A 289 -14.36 8.00 -16.01
C GLU A 289 -13.06 7.35 -16.48
N SER A 290 -13.13 6.59 -17.59
CA SER A 290 -11.93 5.95 -18.14
C SER A 290 -11.02 6.99 -18.82
N PRO A 291 -9.70 6.98 -18.53
CA PRO A 291 -8.74 7.90 -19.15
C PRO A 291 -8.41 7.53 -20.60
N PHE A 292 -8.93 6.39 -21.08
CA PHE A 292 -8.69 5.86 -22.42
C PHE A 292 -9.86 6.14 -23.38
N SER A 293 -11.00 6.60 -22.88
CA SER A 293 -12.18 6.90 -23.69
C SER A 293 -11.84 7.97 -24.73
N ASN A 294 -12.16 7.71 -26.00
CA ASN A 294 -11.96 8.64 -27.13
C ASN A 294 -10.51 9.08 -27.36
N LYS A 295 -9.52 8.33 -26.86
CA LYS A 295 -8.10 8.64 -27.06
C LYS A 295 -7.38 7.45 -27.70
N THR A 296 -6.58 7.74 -28.70
CA THR A 296 -5.62 6.78 -29.27
C THR A 296 -4.27 7.47 -29.33
N TRP A 297 -3.25 6.81 -28.79
CA TRP A 297 -1.87 7.28 -28.88
C TRP A 297 -1.23 6.73 -30.14
N ASP A 298 -0.41 7.53 -30.82
CA ASP A 298 0.27 7.09 -32.02
C ASP A 298 1.28 5.97 -31.71
N THR A 299 2.23 6.23 -30.82
CA THR A 299 3.29 5.27 -30.50
C THR A 299 3.39 5.00 -29.01
N CYS A 300 3.31 3.72 -28.64
CA CYS A 300 3.43 3.25 -27.27
C CYS A 300 4.60 2.28 -27.08
N ALA A 301 5.33 2.46 -25.99
CA ALA A 301 6.30 1.49 -25.49
C ALA A 301 5.69 0.70 -24.33
N VAL A 302 5.71 -0.62 -24.42
CA VAL A 302 5.44 -1.50 -23.28
C VAL A 302 6.78 -2.10 -22.84
N VAL A 303 7.16 -1.82 -21.60
CA VAL A 303 8.46 -2.20 -21.04
C VAL A 303 8.24 -3.30 -20.00
N GLY A 304 8.59 -4.52 -20.40
CA GLY A 304 8.74 -5.67 -19.51
C GLY A 304 10.01 -5.56 -18.67
N ASN A 305 10.21 -6.54 -17.79
CA ASN A 305 11.31 -6.49 -16.82
C ASN A 305 12.49 -7.39 -17.18
N GLY A 306 12.51 -8.04 -18.34
CA GLY A 306 13.51 -9.04 -18.70
C GLY A 306 14.94 -8.51 -18.72
N GLY A 307 15.89 -9.35 -18.30
CA GLY A 307 17.32 -9.01 -18.25
C GLY A 307 17.96 -8.65 -19.59
N ILE A 308 17.29 -8.92 -20.71
CA ILE A 308 17.72 -8.49 -22.05
C ILE A 308 17.85 -6.97 -22.18
N LEU A 309 17.22 -6.19 -21.29
CA LEU A 309 17.37 -4.73 -21.28
C LEU A 309 18.73 -4.27 -20.75
N THR A 310 19.46 -5.09 -20.00
CA THR A 310 20.79 -4.72 -19.50
C THR A 310 21.72 -4.41 -20.68
N ASN A 311 22.37 -3.24 -20.65
CA ASN A 311 23.24 -2.75 -21.74
C ASN A 311 22.56 -2.56 -23.11
N SER A 312 21.23 -2.44 -23.15
CA SER A 312 20.49 -2.25 -24.43
C SER A 312 20.53 -0.82 -24.97
N ASN A 313 20.85 0.17 -24.13
CA ASN A 313 20.79 1.61 -24.46
C ASN A 313 19.44 2.09 -25.01
N CYS A 314 18.35 1.36 -24.73
CA CYS A 314 17.02 1.68 -25.23
C CYS A 314 16.30 2.81 -24.49
N GLY A 315 16.90 3.39 -23.44
CA GLY A 315 16.21 4.35 -22.58
C GLY A 315 15.70 5.59 -23.32
N ASN A 316 16.53 6.19 -24.18
CA ASN A 316 16.12 7.36 -24.96
C ASN A 316 15.04 7.01 -26.00
N THR A 317 15.13 5.83 -26.61
CA THR A 317 14.13 5.37 -27.59
C THR A 317 12.78 5.12 -26.92
N ILE A 318 12.77 4.51 -25.74
CA ILE A 318 11.56 4.32 -24.93
C ILE A 318 10.97 5.67 -24.55
N ASP A 319 11.78 6.59 -24.02
CA ASP A 319 11.30 7.89 -23.53
C ASP A 319 10.79 8.80 -24.67
N SER A 320 11.23 8.59 -25.92
CA SER A 320 10.74 9.31 -27.11
C SER A 320 9.33 8.89 -27.57
N THR A 321 8.80 7.76 -27.10
CA THR A 321 7.45 7.31 -27.46
C THR A 321 6.38 8.19 -26.82
N GLN A 322 5.17 8.24 -27.39
CA GLN A 322 4.11 9.11 -26.87
C GLN A 322 3.58 8.63 -25.52
N PHE A 323 3.53 7.32 -25.29
CA PHE A 323 2.96 6.71 -24.08
C PHE A 323 3.74 5.47 -23.63
N VAL A 324 4.11 5.38 -22.35
CA VAL A 324 4.95 4.31 -21.81
C VAL A 324 4.23 3.53 -20.72
N ILE A 325 4.14 2.22 -20.90
CA ILE A 325 3.52 1.27 -19.95
C ILE A 325 4.58 0.35 -19.36
N ARG A 326 4.69 0.32 -18.03
CA ARG A 326 5.71 -0.45 -17.27
C ARG A 326 5.08 -1.48 -16.35
N CYS A 327 5.84 -2.53 -16.04
CA CYS A 327 5.36 -3.66 -15.24
C CYS A 327 5.94 -3.71 -13.81
N ASN A 328 5.07 -3.81 -12.81
CA ASN A 328 5.38 -4.23 -11.43
C ASN A 328 6.35 -3.32 -10.65
N LEU A 329 6.20 -2.00 -10.79
CA LEU A 329 6.98 -0.98 -10.09
C LEU A 329 8.51 -1.16 -10.17
N PRO A 330 9.10 -1.26 -11.38
CA PRO A 330 10.51 -1.59 -11.52
C PRO A 330 11.43 -0.38 -11.19
N PRO A 331 12.72 -0.57 -10.92
CA PRO A 331 13.67 0.54 -10.77
C PRO A 331 13.91 1.24 -12.12
N LEU A 332 13.99 2.57 -12.13
CA LEU A 332 14.17 3.40 -13.34
C LEU A 332 15.37 4.35 -13.27
N GLU A 333 16.03 4.41 -12.13
CA GLU A 333 17.05 5.41 -11.81
C GLU A 333 18.46 4.79 -11.90
N ASN A 334 19.48 5.63 -11.74
CA ASN A 334 20.90 5.22 -11.73
C ASN A 334 21.29 4.45 -13.00
N GLU A 335 21.98 3.32 -12.86
CA GLU A 335 22.47 2.47 -13.94
C GLU A 335 21.38 1.97 -14.91
N PHE A 336 20.12 1.96 -14.50
CA PHE A 336 19.03 1.44 -15.35
C PHE A 336 18.54 2.47 -16.36
N LYS A 337 18.63 3.77 -16.04
CA LYS A 337 17.99 4.85 -16.83
C LYS A 337 18.40 4.84 -18.30
N ALA A 338 19.68 4.62 -18.58
CA ALA A 338 20.21 4.57 -19.95
C ALA A 338 19.57 3.47 -20.81
N HIS A 339 19.07 2.41 -20.18
CA HIS A 339 18.58 1.22 -20.86
C HIS A 339 17.06 1.12 -20.89
N VAL A 340 16.39 1.59 -19.84
CA VAL A 340 14.93 1.44 -19.69
C VAL A 340 14.17 2.77 -19.71
N GLY A 341 14.88 3.90 -19.67
CA GLY A 341 14.29 5.23 -19.65
C GLY A 341 13.62 5.55 -18.31
N SER A 342 13.04 6.73 -18.23
CA SER A 342 12.36 7.26 -17.03
C SER A 342 10.90 7.65 -17.26
N LYS A 343 10.50 7.91 -18.52
CA LYS A 343 9.12 8.25 -18.86
C LYS A 343 8.20 7.09 -18.49
N THR A 344 7.11 7.43 -17.81
CA THR A 344 6.09 6.48 -17.41
C THR A 344 4.74 7.19 -17.52
N ASP A 345 3.76 6.53 -18.11
CA ASP A 345 2.37 6.98 -18.11
C ASP A 345 1.49 5.99 -17.33
N ILE A 346 1.81 4.69 -17.44
CA ILE A 346 1.22 3.61 -16.67
C ILE A 346 2.33 2.77 -16.04
N VAL A 347 2.17 2.41 -14.77
CA VAL A 347 2.92 1.33 -14.13
C VAL A 347 1.98 0.39 -13.39
N THR A 348 2.13 -0.91 -13.57
CA THR A 348 1.37 -1.88 -12.78
C THR A 348 2.03 -2.12 -11.42
N ALA A 349 1.21 -2.42 -10.41
CA ALA A 349 1.67 -2.67 -9.05
C ALA A 349 1.02 -3.94 -8.50
N ASN A 350 1.59 -5.10 -8.85
CA ASN A 350 1.13 -6.37 -8.29
C ASN A 350 1.37 -6.40 -6.76
N PRO A 351 0.37 -6.79 -5.94
CA PRO A 351 0.49 -6.85 -4.48
C PRO A 351 1.69 -7.64 -3.98
N SER A 352 2.06 -8.71 -4.67
CA SER A 352 3.22 -9.52 -4.28
C SER A 352 4.54 -8.71 -4.26
N SER A 353 4.69 -7.70 -5.13
CA SER A 353 5.90 -6.86 -5.20
C SER A 353 6.11 -6.08 -3.91
N TYR A 354 5.07 -5.41 -3.40
CA TYR A 354 5.17 -4.60 -2.19
C TYR A 354 4.82 -5.37 -0.91
N MET A 355 4.20 -6.55 -1.01
CA MET A 355 4.13 -7.51 0.09
C MET A 355 5.53 -7.97 0.51
N LYS A 356 6.37 -8.36 -0.45
CA LYS A 356 7.74 -8.81 -0.19
C LYS A 356 8.66 -7.67 0.25
N LYS A 357 8.58 -6.50 -0.42
CA LYS A 357 9.52 -5.39 -0.20
C LYS A 357 9.14 -4.47 0.96
N PHE A 358 7.85 -4.33 1.25
CA PHE A 358 7.32 -3.33 2.20
C PHE A 358 6.34 -3.93 3.22
N GLY A 359 6.42 -5.24 3.48
CA GLY A 359 5.57 -5.93 4.47
C GLY A 359 4.07 -5.80 4.19
N GLY A 360 3.70 -5.61 2.93
CA GLY A 360 2.31 -5.42 2.50
C GLY A 360 1.66 -4.16 3.05
N LEU A 361 2.46 -3.16 3.46
CA LEU A 361 2.02 -1.88 4.00
C LEU A 361 1.25 -1.98 5.32
N GLN A 362 1.49 -3.05 6.09
CA GLN A 362 0.94 -3.22 7.44
C GLN A 362 1.65 -2.35 8.48
N GLY A 363 2.91 -1.97 8.22
CA GLY A 363 3.72 -1.11 9.08
C GLY A 363 3.97 0.27 8.45
N GLN A 364 5.22 0.74 8.51
CA GLN A 364 5.62 2.03 7.98
C GLN A 364 5.40 2.10 6.45
N ARG A 365 4.63 3.11 6.00
CA ARG A 365 4.27 3.30 4.59
C ARG A 365 5.22 4.20 3.80
N ARG A 366 5.96 5.08 4.50
CA ARG A 366 6.86 6.07 3.90
C ARG A 366 7.87 5.46 2.90
N PRO A 367 8.58 4.34 3.18
CA PRO A 367 9.50 3.75 2.21
C PRO A 367 8.85 3.32 0.89
N PHE A 368 7.59 2.87 0.94
CA PHE A 368 6.83 2.55 -0.26
C PHE A 368 6.51 3.81 -1.05
N VAL A 369 5.97 4.84 -0.39
CA VAL A 369 5.61 6.13 -0.99
C VAL A 369 6.83 6.82 -1.62
N ASP A 370 7.96 6.87 -0.91
CA ASP A 370 9.22 7.43 -1.41
C ASP A 370 9.65 6.71 -2.70
N SER A 371 9.47 5.39 -2.77
CA SER A 371 9.82 4.60 -3.96
C SER A 371 8.95 4.87 -5.20
N LEU A 372 7.80 5.52 -5.01
CA LEU A 372 6.85 5.87 -6.08
C LEU A 372 7.12 7.25 -6.69
N GLN A 373 7.90 8.12 -6.05
CA GLN A 373 8.12 9.51 -6.49
C GLN A 373 8.63 9.59 -7.94
N LYS A 374 9.47 8.64 -8.35
CA LYS A 374 10.03 8.53 -9.70
C LYS A 374 9.00 8.38 -10.83
N TYR A 375 7.76 7.99 -10.51
CA TYR A 375 6.68 7.85 -11.50
C TYR A 375 5.89 9.14 -11.69
N GLY A 376 6.14 10.19 -10.92
CA GLY A 376 5.44 11.47 -11.04
C GLY A 376 3.92 11.29 -11.00
N ASN A 377 3.23 11.87 -11.98
CA ASN A 377 1.77 11.83 -12.14
C ASN A 377 1.24 10.61 -12.93
N SER A 378 2.03 9.54 -13.06
CA SER A 378 1.62 8.31 -13.76
C SER A 378 0.40 7.66 -13.11
N MET A 379 -0.29 6.81 -13.87
CA MET A 379 -1.28 5.89 -13.31
C MET A 379 -0.62 4.63 -12.75
N MET A 380 -1.02 4.24 -11.54
CA MET A 380 -0.59 3.00 -10.88
C MET A 380 -1.72 1.97 -10.89
N LEU A 381 -1.61 0.96 -11.77
CA LEU A 381 -2.63 -0.07 -11.97
C LEU A 381 -2.51 -1.17 -10.92
N LEU A 382 -3.54 -1.28 -10.08
CA LEU A 382 -3.64 -2.22 -8.97
C LEU A 382 -4.60 -3.38 -9.32
N PRO A 383 -4.13 -4.64 -9.41
CA PRO A 383 -4.99 -5.81 -9.58
C PRO A 383 -5.65 -6.23 -8.25
N ALA A 384 -6.39 -5.31 -7.63
CA ALA A 384 -7.00 -5.50 -6.31
C ALA A 384 -8.04 -6.63 -6.26
N PHE A 385 -8.64 -6.95 -7.41
CA PHE A 385 -9.74 -7.91 -7.52
C PHE A 385 -9.34 -9.17 -8.30
N SER A 386 -8.06 -9.50 -8.34
CA SER A 386 -7.62 -10.78 -8.88
C SER A 386 -7.79 -11.94 -7.91
N PHE A 387 -7.46 -11.71 -6.64
CA PHE A 387 -7.72 -12.64 -5.53
C PHE A 387 -8.17 -11.83 -4.31
N ALA A 388 -8.99 -12.38 -3.43
CA ALA A 388 -9.49 -11.66 -2.27
C ALA A 388 -8.38 -11.21 -1.30
N PHE A 389 -7.28 -11.96 -1.23
CA PHE A 389 -6.12 -11.54 -0.44
C PHE A 389 -5.39 -10.32 -1.05
N SER A 390 -5.60 -10.02 -2.33
CA SER A 390 -5.00 -8.86 -3.02
C SER A 390 -5.70 -7.54 -2.71
N THR A 391 -6.98 -7.55 -2.31
CA THR A 391 -7.72 -6.30 -2.09
C THR A 391 -7.17 -5.49 -0.92
N PRO A 392 -6.94 -6.05 0.29
CA PRO A 392 -6.41 -5.27 1.40
C PRO A 392 -5.05 -4.58 1.12
N PRO A 393 -4.02 -5.25 0.57
CA PRO A 393 -2.75 -4.58 0.24
C PRO A 393 -2.93 -3.50 -0.83
N CYS A 394 -3.77 -3.70 -1.86
CA CYS A 394 -4.03 -2.67 -2.87
C CYS A 394 -4.74 -1.44 -2.28
N LEU A 395 -5.72 -1.63 -1.39
CA LEU A 395 -6.37 -0.51 -0.69
C LEU A 395 -5.37 0.25 0.19
N ARG A 396 -4.49 -0.45 0.92
CA ARG A 396 -3.42 0.21 1.69
C ARG A 396 -2.46 0.99 0.80
N ALA A 397 -2.16 0.50 -0.40
CA ALA A 397 -1.32 1.23 -1.36
C ALA A 397 -2.01 2.53 -1.82
N LEU A 398 -3.32 2.46 -2.13
CA LEU A 398 -4.12 3.64 -2.47
C LEU A 398 -4.15 4.65 -1.31
N TYR A 399 -4.51 4.22 -0.10
CA TYR A 399 -4.54 5.12 1.07
C TYR A 399 -3.17 5.69 1.40
N SER A 400 -2.08 4.93 1.18
CA SER A 400 -0.72 5.48 1.36
C SER A 400 -0.40 6.60 0.38
N VAL A 401 -0.96 6.57 -0.82
CA VAL A 401 -0.78 7.65 -1.81
C VAL A 401 -1.62 8.86 -1.41
N GLU A 402 -2.86 8.65 -0.96
CA GLU A 402 -3.75 9.72 -0.47
C GLU A 402 -3.20 10.38 0.81
N ASP A 403 -2.84 9.60 1.82
CA ASP A 403 -2.33 10.06 3.13
C ASP A 403 -1.05 10.92 3.01
N PHE A 404 -0.25 10.67 1.96
CA PHE A 404 1.02 11.37 1.72
C PHE A 404 0.93 12.40 0.58
N GLU A 405 -0.22 12.52 -0.06
CA GLU A 405 -0.50 13.51 -1.11
C GLU A 405 0.53 13.51 -2.27
N ILE A 406 1.00 12.32 -2.68
CA ILE A 406 1.94 12.19 -3.81
C ILE A 406 1.20 12.12 -5.16
N PRO A 407 1.81 12.58 -6.28
CA PRO A 407 1.07 12.83 -7.52
C PRO A 407 0.64 11.58 -8.31
N ILE A 408 1.20 10.40 -8.03
CA ILE A 408 0.86 9.16 -8.73
C ILE A 408 -0.61 8.81 -8.50
N GLN A 409 -1.30 8.26 -9.50
CA GLN A 409 -2.75 8.02 -9.44
C GLN A 409 -3.07 6.53 -9.34
N PRO A 410 -3.42 5.98 -8.16
CA PRO A 410 -3.81 4.59 -8.02
C PRO A 410 -5.16 4.34 -8.69
N VAL A 411 -5.24 3.31 -9.53
CA VAL A 411 -6.49 2.88 -10.18
C VAL A 411 -6.57 1.37 -10.16
N PHE A 412 -7.79 0.82 -10.15
CA PHE A 412 -7.99 -0.63 -10.07
C PHE A 412 -8.20 -1.23 -11.45
N LEU A 413 -7.42 -2.27 -11.78
CA LEU A 413 -7.70 -3.11 -12.95
C LEU A 413 -9.05 -3.79 -12.77
N ASN A 414 -9.85 -3.78 -13.84
CA ASN A 414 -11.14 -4.44 -13.84
C ASN A 414 -10.97 -5.95 -14.08
N PRO A 415 -11.39 -6.81 -13.14
CA PRO A 415 -11.28 -8.26 -13.32
C PRO A 415 -12.13 -8.81 -14.47
N GLU A 416 -13.22 -8.13 -14.86
CA GLU A 416 -14.02 -8.49 -16.04
C GLU A 416 -13.18 -8.39 -17.32
N TYR A 417 -12.39 -7.32 -17.45
CA TYR A 417 -11.48 -7.14 -18.59
C TYR A 417 -10.41 -8.23 -18.64
N ILE A 418 -9.83 -8.60 -17.49
CA ILE A 418 -8.82 -9.67 -17.40
C ILE A 418 -9.40 -11.03 -17.79
N GLN A 419 -10.65 -11.32 -17.39
CA GLN A 419 -11.34 -12.54 -17.80
C GLN A 419 -11.58 -12.56 -19.32
N ASN A 420 -12.06 -11.46 -19.89
CA ASN A 420 -12.30 -11.35 -21.34
C ASN A 420 -11.01 -11.50 -22.15
N LEU A 421 -9.89 -10.91 -21.67
CA LEU A 421 -8.57 -11.12 -22.27
C LEU A 421 -8.16 -12.59 -22.21
N THR A 422 -8.38 -13.24 -21.06
CA THR A 422 -8.05 -14.65 -20.87
C THR A 422 -8.80 -15.52 -21.86
N ASP A 423 -10.09 -15.28 -22.07
CA ASP A 423 -10.91 -16.04 -23.01
C ASP A 423 -10.55 -15.72 -24.47
N PHE A 424 -10.23 -14.45 -24.77
CA PHE A 424 -9.74 -14.05 -26.09
C PHE A 424 -8.44 -14.78 -26.44
N TRP A 425 -7.41 -14.70 -25.61
CA TRP A 425 -6.12 -15.34 -25.88
C TRP A 425 -6.22 -16.87 -25.85
N ARG A 426 -7.10 -17.45 -25.02
CA ARG A 426 -7.38 -18.88 -25.06
C ARG A 426 -7.94 -19.32 -26.41
N SER A 427 -8.81 -18.51 -27.04
CA SER A 427 -9.28 -18.76 -28.40
C SER A 427 -8.19 -18.66 -29.47
N GLN A 428 -7.07 -18.00 -29.16
CA GLN A 428 -5.88 -17.91 -30.00
C GLN A 428 -4.81 -18.98 -29.66
N GLY A 429 -5.13 -19.94 -28.79
CA GLY A 429 -4.26 -21.08 -28.46
C GLY A 429 -3.36 -20.89 -27.24
N VAL A 430 -3.49 -19.78 -26.49
CA VAL A 430 -2.83 -19.59 -25.19
C VAL A 430 -3.50 -20.50 -24.15
N ARG A 431 -2.72 -21.36 -23.48
CA ARG A 431 -3.25 -22.42 -22.59
C ARG A 431 -2.89 -22.20 -21.11
N GLU A 432 -2.22 -21.11 -20.82
CA GLU A 432 -1.79 -20.72 -19.49
C GLU A 432 -3.00 -20.52 -18.58
N ILE A 433 -2.83 -20.89 -17.29
CA ILE A 433 -3.87 -20.74 -16.28
C ILE A 433 -4.26 -19.27 -16.12
N ARG A 434 -3.27 -18.38 -16.21
CA ARG A 434 -3.41 -16.93 -16.05
C ARG A 434 -2.45 -16.23 -17.00
N LEU A 435 -2.89 -15.11 -17.59
CA LEU A 435 -2.02 -14.25 -18.39
C LEU A 435 -1.03 -13.50 -17.50
N SER A 436 0.21 -13.30 -17.96
CA SER A 436 1.17 -12.45 -17.29
C SER A 436 0.72 -10.98 -17.31
N THR A 437 1.26 -10.20 -16.37
CA THR A 437 1.08 -8.74 -16.37
C THR A 437 1.51 -8.12 -17.70
N GLY A 438 2.59 -8.61 -18.30
CA GLY A 438 3.11 -8.11 -19.57
C GLY A 438 2.14 -8.32 -20.72
N LEU A 439 1.53 -9.50 -20.83
CA LEU A 439 0.54 -9.80 -21.87
C LEU A 439 -0.76 -9.01 -21.67
N VAL A 440 -1.20 -8.81 -20.42
CA VAL A 440 -2.36 -7.97 -20.10
C VAL A 440 -2.15 -6.53 -20.59
N VAL A 441 -1.03 -5.90 -20.23
CA VAL A 441 -0.78 -4.51 -20.65
C VAL A 441 -0.42 -4.37 -22.12
N THR A 442 0.14 -5.41 -22.74
CA THR A 442 0.33 -5.46 -24.20
C THR A 442 -1.02 -5.48 -24.92
N SER A 443 -1.99 -6.24 -24.41
CA SER A 443 -3.34 -6.29 -24.97
C SER A 443 -4.02 -4.93 -24.88
N LEU A 444 -3.90 -4.26 -23.72
CA LEU A 444 -4.39 -2.90 -23.55
C LEU A 444 -3.72 -1.93 -24.52
N ALA A 445 -2.39 -2.01 -24.70
CA ALA A 445 -1.65 -1.19 -25.65
C ALA A 445 -2.17 -1.37 -27.09
N LEU A 446 -2.45 -2.60 -27.52
CA LEU A 446 -3.02 -2.87 -28.85
C LEU A 446 -4.40 -2.22 -29.04
N GLU A 447 -5.19 -2.08 -27.97
CA GLU A 447 -6.51 -1.43 -28.00
C GLU A 447 -6.44 0.10 -27.94
N ILE A 448 -5.37 0.70 -27.39
CA ILE A 448 -5.30 2.16 -27.17
C ILE A 448 -4.20 2.86 -27.98
N CYS A 449 -3.34 2.13 -28.68
CA CYS A 449 -2.18 2.68 -29.40
C CYS A 449 -2.10 2.21 -30.85
N THR A 450 -1.77 3.10 -31.79
CA THR A 450 -1.61 2.80 -33.24
C THR A 450 -0.36 1.95 -33.53
N ASN A 451 0.74 2.20 -32.83
CA ASN A 451 2.02 1.50 -32.97
C ASN A 451 2.48 1.02 -31.58
N VAL A 452 2.70 -0.28 -31.44
CA VAL A 452 3.08 -0.90 -30.14
C VAL A 452 4.48 -1.50 -30.25
N HIS A 453 5.38 -1.01 -29.38
CA HIS A 453 6.76 -1.46 -29.28
C HIS A 453 6.97 -2.16 -27.94
N LEU A 454 7.50 -3.38 -27.96
CA LEU A 454 7.76 -4.19 -26.77
C LEU A 454 9.26 -4.24 -26.47
N TYR A 455 9.62 -3.91 -25.24
CA TYR A 455 11.00 -3.94 -24.73
C TYR A 455 11.08 -4.85 -23.50
N GLY A 456 12.13 -5.66 -23.38
CA GLY A 456 12.33 -6.50 -22.18
C GLY A 456 11.44 -7.74 -22.10
N PHE A 457 10.86 -8.17 -23.21
CA PHE A 457 10.08 -9.41 -23.32
C PHE A 457 10.95 -10.54 -23.83
N TRP A 458 11.74 -11.15 -22.93
CA TRP A 458 12.63 -12.26 -23.26
C TRP A 458 12.63 -13.28 -22.12
N PRO A 459 12.13 -14.51 -22.33
CA PRO A 459 11.96 -15.49 -21.27
C PRO A 459 13.17 -16.41 -21.08
N PHE A 460 14.23 -16.25 -21.89
CA PHE A 460 15.38 -17.16 -21.89
C PHE A 460 16.55 -16.58 -21.09
N SER A 461 17.36 -17.44 -20.51
CA SER A 461 18.49 -17.07 -19.64
C SER A 461 19.77 -16.67 -20.39
N HIS A 462 19.74 -16.64 -21.72
CA HIS A 462 20.89 -16.28 -22.56
C HIS A 462 20.44 -15.25 -23.59
N HIS A 463 21.30 -14.29 -23.87
CA HIS A 463 21.01 -13.26 -24.86
C HIS A 463 20.92 -13.87 -26.26
N PRO A 464 19.99 -13.41 -27.12
CA PRO A 464 19.81 -13.96 -28.46
C PRO A 464 21.07 -13.84 -29.32
N HIS A 465 21.80 -12.73 -29.19
CA HIS A 465 23.07 -12.49 -29.86
C HIS A 465 24.23 -12.73 -28.90
N GLY A 466 25.22 -13.55 -29.28
CA GLY A 466 26.42 -13.79 -28.45
C GLY A 466 26.26 -14.79 -27.29
N PHE A 467 25.03 -15.21 -26.96
CA PHE A 467 24.74 -16.21 -25.92
C PHE A 467 25.31 -15.90 -24.54
N GLN A 468 25.59 -14.63 -24.21
CA GLN A 468 25.96 -14.26 -22.85
C GLN A 468 24.80 -14.55 -21.87
N PRO A 469 25.09 -15.01 -20.64
CA PRO A 469 24.07 -15.21 -19.63
C PRO A 469 23.31 -13.92 -19.31
N LEU A 470 22.00 -14.04 -19.10
CA LEU A 470 21.13 -12.97 -18.66
C LEU A 470 20.49 -13.35 -17.32
N THR A 471 20.36 -12.37 -16.44
CA THR A 471 19.48 -12.45 -15.28
C THR A 471 18.02 -12.48 -15.70
N HIS A 472 17.14 -12.98 -14.84
CA HIS A 472 15.71 -13.00 -15.11
C HIS A 472 15.14 -11.58 -15.30
N HIS A 473 15.47 -10.66 -14.39
CA HIS A 473 15.15 -9.24 -14.54
C HIS A 473 16.38 -8.40 -14.82
N TYR A 474 16.23 -7.20 -15.37
CA TYR A 474 17.37 -6.28 -15.57
C TYR A 474 17.94 -5.71 -14.27
N TYR A 475 17.27 -5.93 -13.13
CA TYR A 475 17.65 -5.41 -11.82
C TYR A 475 17.85 -6.48 -10.73
N ASP A 476 17.49 -7.74 -10.99
CA ASP A 476 17.72 -8.89 -10.11
C ASP A 476 17.59 -10.22 -10.88
N ASP A 477 17.92 -11.34 -10.23
CA ASP A 477 17.75 -12.69 -10.81
C ASP A 477 16.58 -13.48 -10.18
N ARG A 478 15.53 -12.80 -9.72
CA ARG A 478 14.37 -13.46 -9.12
C ARG A 478 13.50 -14.10 -10.19
N LYS A 479 13.48 -15.43 -10.26
CA LYS A 479 12.71 -16.17 -11.26
C LYS A 479 11.19 -16.04 -11.08
N ALA A 480 10.46 -16.13 -12.19
CA ALA A 480 9.00 -16.16 -12.21
C ALA A 480 8.42 -17.34 -11.41
N ASN A 481 7.26 -17.12 -10.79
CA ASN A 481 6.49 -18.16 -10.11
C ASN A 481 5.74 -19.06 -11.12
N TYR A 482 5.31 -20.24 -10.68
CA TYR A 482 4.64 -21.30 -11.46
C TYR A 482 3.31 -20.95 -12.17
N PHE A 483 2.81 -19.71 -12.09
CA PHE A 483 1.48 -19.35 -12.61
C PHE A 483 1.45 -19.06 -14.12
N HIS A 484 2.61 -18.82 -14.74
CA HIS A 484 2.73 -18.39 -16.14
C HIS A 484 3.79 -19.21 -16.88
N SER A 485 3.55 -19.50 -18.17
CA SER A 485 4.56 -20.04 -19.07
C SER A 485 5.12 -18.91 -19.93
N MET A 486 6.14 -18.21 -19.41
CA MET A 486 6.78 -17.11 -20.14
C MET A 486 7.24 -17.48 -21.56
N PRO A 487 7.77 -18.69 -21.84
CA PRO A 487 8.10 -19.10 -23.21
C PRO A 487 6.88 -19.23 -24.13
N SER A 488 5.74 -19.67 -23.60
CA SER A 488 4.50 -19.81 -24.38
C SER A 488 3.91 -18.46 -24.75
N GLU A 489 3.86 -17.51 -23.81
CA GLU A 489 3.46 -16.13 -24.11
C GLU A 489 4.44 -15.45 -25.08
N PHE A 490 5.74 -15.66 -24.92
CA PHE A 490 6.73 -15.13 -25.86
C PHE A 490 6.53 -15.65 -27.28
N LYS A 491 6.16 -16.93 -27.45
CA LYS A 491 5.82 -17.47 -28.78
C LYS A 491 4.68 -16.70 -29.44
N LEU A 492 3.65 -16.35 -28.67
CA LEU A 492 2.55 -15.50 -29.17
C LEU A 492 3.08 -14.12 -29.57
N LEU A 493 3.88 -13.48 -28.72
CA LEU A 493 4.42 -12.15 -29.03
C LEU A 493 5.30 -12.18 -30.29
N LEU A 494 6.12 -13.23 -30.47
CA LEU A 494 6.93 -13.44 -31.65
C LEU A 494 6.06 -13.60 -32.91
N GLN A 495 4.96 -14.34 -32.81
CA GLN A 495 3.99 -14.48 -33.90
C GLN A 495 3.38 -13.11 -34.27
N LEU A 496 2.96 -12.31 -33.28
CA LEU A 496 2.42 -10.97 -33.53
C LEU A 496 3.48 -10.04 -34.16
N HIS A 497 4.75 -10.18 -33.77
CA HIS A 497 5.86 -9.48 -34.42
C HIS A 497 6.01 -9.89 -35.89
N SER A 498 6.08 -11.19 -36.19
CA SER A 498 6.22 -11.68 -37.56
C SER A 498 5.02 -11.33 -38.44
N GLN A 499 3.84 -11.15 -37.84
CA GLN A 499 2.63 -10.69 -38.53
C GLN A 499 2.55 -9.16 -38.67
N GLY A 500 3.55 -8.40 -38.20
CA GLY A 500 3.58 -6.93 -38.28
C GLY A 500 2.55 -6.21 -37.39
N VAL A 501 2.00 -6.89 -36.37
CA VAL A 501 0.97 -6.36 -35.45
C VAL A 501 1.59 -5.48 -34.37
N LEU A 502 2.77 -5.87 -33.88
CA LEU A 502 3.56 -5.12 -32.90
C LEU A 502 5.05 -5.32 -33.20
N ARG A 503 5.93 -4.51 -32.60
CA ARG A 503 7.38 -4.65 -32.76
C ARG A 503 8.04 -5.07 -31.45
N LEU A 504 8.46 -6.33 -31.36
CA LEU A 504 9.44 -6.79 -30.35
C LEU A 504 10.83 -6.22 -30.62
N HIS A 505 11.52 -5.75 -29.58
CA HIS A 505 12.92 -5.34 -29.58
C HIS A 505 13.75 -6.29 -28.72
N LEU A 506 14.69 -7.00 -29.35
CA LEU A 506 15.57 -8.00 -28.72
C LEU A 506 17.06 -7.65 -28.78
N GLY A 507 17.41 -6.44 -29.25
CA GLY A 507 18.78 -5.97 -29.41
C GLY A 507 19.02 -4.61 -28.79
N GLN A 508 20.20 -4.04 -29.06
CA GLN A 508 20.52 -2.68 -28.65
C GLN A 508 19.73 -1.66 -29.49
N CYS A 509 19.40 -0.53 -28.88
CA CYS A 509 18.80 0.60 -29.59
C CYS A 509 19.88 1.58 -30.06
N GLY A 510 19.66 2.21 -31.21
CA GLY A 510 20.59 3.18 -31.80
C GLY A 510 21.54 2.61 -32.86
N GLU A 511 21.59 1.29 -33.02
CA GLU A 511 22.19 0.62 -34.18
C GLU A 511 21.08 0.32 -35.20
N GLN A 512 20.83 1.23 -36.13
CA GLN A 512 20.02 1.00 -37.34
C GLN A 512 20.72 1.56 -38.56
#